data_AF-A0A7W9ENM9-F1
#
_entry.id   AF-A0A7W9ENM9-F1
#
_cell.length_a   1.000
_cell.length_b   1.000
_cell.length_c   1.000
_cell.angle_alpha   90.00
_cell.angle_beta   90.00
_cell.angle_gamma   90.00
#
_symmetry.space_group_name_H-M   'P 1'
#
loop_
_entity.id
_entity.type
_entity.pdbx_description
1 polymer ?
#
loop_
_entity_poly.entity_id
_entity_poly.type
_entity_poly.pdbx_seq_one_letter_code
_entity_poly.pdbx_strand_id
1 'polypeptide(L)'
;MNWKHLSRISQILGSGLVAGLLSWLVWAGAQGLVGVIQNGRIVNRRGPDVYMSDNPIIFWALSGFFALGVILMAGLALICLSHWLSFFRRSNR
;
A
#
# COMPACT_ATOMS: atom_id res chain seq x y z
N MET A 1 -11.88 -19.83 31.20
CA MET A 1 -11.45 -18.88 30.15
C MET A 1 -11.63 -19.56 28.80
N ASN A 2 -12.51 -19.05 27.93
CA ASN A 2 -12.96 -19.75 26.73
C ASN A 2 -11.98 -19.52 25.56
N TRP A 3 -11.29 -20.56 25.12
CA TRP A 3 -10.26 -20.52 24.06
C TRP A 3 -10.75 -19.87 22.75
N LYS A 4 -12.05 -19.97 22.44
CA LYS A 4 -12.67 -19.34 21.27
C LYS A 4 -12.71 -17.80 21.33
N HIS A 5 -12.64 -17.20 22.52
CA HIS A 5 -12.57 -15.75 22.70
C HIS A 5 -11.16 -15.23 22.47
N LEU A 6 -10.14 -15.96 22.95
CA LEU A 6 -8.73 -15.59 22.75
C LEU A 6 -8.34 -15.60 21.27
N SER A 7 -8.79 -16.61 20.51
CA SER A 7 -8.49 -16.72 19.08
C SER A 7 -9.17 -15.62 18.26
N ARG A 8 -10.35 -15.15 18.67
CA ARG A 8 -11.02 -14.02 18.02
C ARG A 8 -10.30 -12.71 18.28
N ILE A 9 -9.87 -12.47 19.50
CA ILE A 9 -9.16 -11.23 19.87
C ILE A 9 -7.82 -11.14 19.13
N SER A 10 -7.08 -12.25 18.98
CA SER A 10 -5.82 -12.27 18.23
C SER A 10 -6.01 -12.07 16.72
N GLN A 11 -7.04 -12.69 16.12
CA GLN A 11 -7.41 -12.44 14.72
C GLN A 11 -7.82 -10.99 14.51
N ILE A 12 -8.55 -10.42 15.48
CA ILE A 12 -8.89 -9.00 15.48
C ILE A 12 -7.54 -8.23 15.46
N LEU A 13 -6.77 -8.26 16.53
CA LEU A 13 -5.55 -7.45 16.62
C LEU A 13 -4.62 -7.58 15.38
N GLY A 14 -4.43 -8.79 14.88
CA GLY A 14 -3.60 -9.07 13.70
C GLY A 14 -4.10 -8.42 12.42
N SER A 15 -5.41 -8.49 12.12
CA SER A 15 -5.93 -7.94 10.86
C SER A 15 -5.93 -6.40 10.87
N GLY A 16 -6.17 -5.78 12.03
CA GLY A 16 -6.07 -4.33 12.19
C GLY A 16 -4.65 -3.81 11.99
N LEU A 17 -3.66 -4.52 12.53
CA LEU A 17 -2.23 -4.25 12.31
C LEU A 17 -1.85 -4.35 10.83
N VAL A 18 -2.30 -5.40 10.15
CA VAL A 18 -2.05 -5.59 8.71
C VAL A 18 -2.69 -4.47 7.89
N ALA A 19 -3.95 -4.12 8.16
CA ALA A 19 -4.62 -3.03 7.47
C ALA A 19 -3.91 -1.68 7.67
N GLY A 20 -3.46 -1.39 8.90
CA GLY A 20 -2.69 -0.18 9.20
C GLY A 20 -1.34 -0.13 8.49
N LEU A 21 -0.58 -1.23 8.51
CA LEU A 21 0.72 -1.34 7.84
C LEU A 21 0.58 -1.19 6.32
N LEU A 22 -0.41 -1.85 5.71
CA LEU A 22 -0.68 -1.75 4.28
C LEU A 22 -1.08 -0.32 3.89
N SER A 23 -1.93 0.33 4.68
CA SER A 23 -2.34 1.72 4.44
C SER A 23 -1.14 2.68 4.52
N TRP A 24 -0.25 2.47 5.48
CA TRP A 24 0.98 3.25 5.62
C TRP A 24 1.94 3.04 4.44
N LEU A 25 2.14 1.79 4.00
CA LEU A 25 2.97 1.44 2.84
C LEU A 25 2.44 2.08 1.55
N VAL A 26 1.12 2.05 1.35
CA VAL A 26 0.46 2.71 0.22
C VAL A 26 0.69 4.21 0.26
N TRP A 27 0.52 4.84 1.42
CA TRP A 27 0.77 6.27 1.60
C TRP A 27 2.23 6.65 1.31
N ALA A 28 3.19 5.91 1.87
CA ALA A 28 4.62 6.13 1.64
C ALA A 28 4.99 5.96 0.16
N GLY A 29 4.43 4.95 -0.51
CA GLY A 29 4.59 4.74 -1.94
C GLY A 29 4.03 5.92 -2.75
N ALA A 30 2.80 6.35 -2.47
CA ALA A 30 2.19 7.47 -3.15
C ALA A 30 3.01 8.76 -3.00
N GLN A 31 3.51 9.05 -1.80
CA GLN A 31 4.38 10.21 -1.56
C GLN A 31 5.70 10.12 -2.35
N GLY A 32 6.30 8.93 -2.43
CA GLY A 32 7.47 8.71 -3.27
C GLY A 32 7.21 8.98 -4.75
N LEU A 33 6.06 8.53 -5.27
CA LEU A 33 5.65 8.77 -6.66
C LEU A 33 5.41 10.26 -6.93
N VAL A 34 4.72 10.96 -6.03
CA VAL A 34 4.49 12.41 -6.14
C VAL A 34 5.83 13.15 -6.16
N GLY A 35 6.78 12.76 -5.30
CA GLY A 35 8.12 13.34 -5.29
C GLY A 35 8.89 13.11 -6.59
N VAL A 36 8.75 11.93 -7.22
CA VAL A 36 9.36 11.64 -8.53
C VAL A 36 8.74 12.51 -9.63
N ILE A 37 7.41 12.64 -9.65
CA ILE A 37 6.69 13.44 -10.64
C ILE A 37 7.04 14.92 -10.51
N GLN A 38 7.07 15.45 -9.28
CA GLN A 38 7.39 16.86 -9.02
C GLN A 38 8.83 17.22 -9.39
N ASN A 39 9.78 16.33 -9.09
CA ASN A 39 11.19 16.57 -9.38
C ASN A 39 11.58 16.22 -10.82
N GLY A 40 10.71 15.55 -11.59
CA GLY A 40 11.00 15.10 -12.95
C GLY A 40 12.21 14.16 -13.04
N ARG A 41 12.56 13.50 -11.93
CA ARG A 41 13.76 12.65 -11.81
C ARG A 41 13.45 11.40 -10.98
N ILE A 42 13.78 10.25 -11.56
CA ILE A 42 13.83 8.98 -10.84
C ILE A 42 15.27 8.77 -10.38
N VAL A 43 15.49 8.86 -9.07
CA VAL A 43 16.80 8.61 -8.47
C VAL A 43 17.03 7.11 -8.36
N ASN A 44 18.08 6.62 -9.01
CA ASN A 44 18.38 5.19 -9.00
C ASN A 44 19.62 4.92 -8.15
N ARG A 45 19.52 4.01 -7.16
CA ARG A 45 20.64 3.73 -6.25
C ARG A 45 21.74 2.89 -6.90
N ARG A 46 21.44 2.20 -8.01
CA ARG A 46 22.34 1.24 -8.67
C ARG A 46 22.61 1.54 -10.15
N GLY A 47 22.17 2.69 -10.67
CA GLY A 47 22.30 3.03 -12.09
C GLY A 47 22.17 4.53 -12.34
N PRO A 48 22.30 4.97 -13.61
CA PRO A 48 22.12 6.38 -13.95
C PRO A 48 20.71 6.84 -13.59
N ASP A 49 20.62 8.05 -13.05
CA ASP A 49 19.35 8.70 -12.76
C ASP A 49 18.57 8.89 -14.07
N VAL A 50 17.26 8.68 -14.03
CA VAL A 50 16.40 8.87 -15.21
C VAL A 50 15.70 10.22 -15.08
N TYR A 51 16.08 11.15 -15.93
CA TYR A 51 15.46 12.46 -16.05
C TYR A 51 14.33 12.42 -17.07
N MET A 52 13.24 13.13 -16.78
CA MET A 52 12.11 13.28 -17.68
C MET A 52 12.51 14.03 -18.97
N SER A 53 13.50 14.91 -18.92
CA SER A 53 14.05 15.63 -20.08
C SER A 53 14.76 14.71 -21.06
N ASP A 54 15.46 13.71 -20.55
CA ASP A 54 16.37 12.90 -21.36
C ASP A 54 15.65 11.69 -21.96
N ASN A 55 14.77 11.06 -21.16
CA ASN A 55 14.07 9.83 -21.55
C ASN A 55 12.62 9.84 -21.05
N PRO A 56 11.72 10.65 -21.66
CA PRO A 56 10.36 10.85 -21.17
C PRO A 56 9.52 9.57 -21.17
N ILE A 57 9.66 8.73 -22.21
CA ILE A 57 8.90 7.47 -22.33
C ILE A 57 9.26 6.51 -21.20
N ILE A 58 10.56 6.35 -20.92
CA ILE A 58 11.06 5.44 -19.88
C ILE A 58 10.65 5.96 -18.49
N PHE A 59 10.75 7.27 -18.25
CA PHE A 59 10.29 7.91 -17.02
C PHE A 59 8.81 7.63 -16.73
N TRP A 60 7.94 7.82 -17.72
CA TRP A 60 6.50 7.54 -17.56
C TRP A 60 6.20 6.05 -17.43
N ALA A 61 6.90 5.17 -18.14
CA ALA A 61 6.71 3.73 -18.01
C ALA A 61 7.05 3.22 -16.60
N LEU A 62 8.18 3.66 -16.04
CA LEU A 62 8.59 3.32 -14.67
C LEU A 62 7.63 3.90 -13.62
N SER A 63 7.25 5.17 -13.78
CA SER A 63 6.31 5.84 -12.88
C SER A 63 4.93 5.17 -12.92
N GLY A 64 4.45 4.80 -14.11
CA GLY A 64 3.19 4.08 -14.30
C GLY A 64 3.22 2.68 -13.70
N PHE A 65 4.30 1.91 -13.91
CA PHE A 65 4.47 0.59 -13.29
C PHE A 65 4.45 0.67 -11.76
N PHE A 66 5.15 1.66 -11.20
CA PHE A 66 5.14 1.90 -9.75
C PHE A 66 3.74 2.30 -9.25
N ALA A 67 3.05 3.20 -9.97
CA ALA A 67 1.68 3.62 -9.65
C ALA A 67 0.71 2.43 -9.62
N LEU A 68 0.79 1.52 -10.61
CA LEU A 68 -0.01 0.30 -10.64
C LEU A 68 0.26 -0.59 -9.42
N GLY A 69 1.52 -0.72 -9.00
CA GLY A 69 1.89 -1.44 -7.78
C GLY A 69 1.26 -0.83 -6.52
N VAL A 70 1.27 0.51 -6.40
CA VAL A 70 0.63 1.24 -5.29
C VAL A 70 -0.90 1.03 -5.31
N ILE A 71 -1.53 1.06 -6.49
CA ILE A 71 -2.98 0.81 -6.65
C ILE A 71 -3.34 -0.62 -6.24
N LEU A 72 -2.57 -1.63 -6.66
CA LEU A 72 -2.79 -3.02 -6.28
C LEU A 72 -2.68 -3.21 -4.76
N MET A 73 -1.68 -2.58 -4.13
CA MET A 73 -1.52 -2.60 -2.67
C MET A 73 -2.67 -1.88 -1.96
N ALA A 74 -3.16 -0.76 -2.50
CA ALA A 74 -4.33 -0.07 -2.00
C ALA A 74 -5.58 -0.96 -2.09
N GLY A 75 -5.77 -1.67 -3.21
CA GLY A 75 -6.84 -2.65 -3.38
C GLY A 75 -6.77 -3.77 -2.33
N LEU A 76 -5.59 -4.33 -2.10
CA LEU A 76 -5.40 -5.35 -1.06
C LEU A 76 -5.70 -4.82 0.35
N ALA A 77 -5.27 -3.59 0.65
CA ALA A 77 -5.56 -2.92 1.92
C ALA A 77 -7.08 -2.75 2.14
N LEU A 78 -7.81 -2.34 1.10
CA LEU A 78 -9.27 -2.20 1.15
C LEU A 78 -9.98 -3.55 1.31
N ILE A 79 -9.49 -4.61 0.65
CA ILE A 79 -10.04 -5.97 0.85
C ILE A 79 -9.82 -6.42 2.29
N CYS A 80 -8.62 -6.19 2.85
CA CYS A 80 -8.33 -6.51 4.24
C CYS A 80 -9.23 -5.73 5.21
N LEU A 81 -9.41 -4.42 4.96
CA LEU A 81 -10.26 -3.54 5.75
C LEU A 81 -11.75 -3.91 5.65
N SER A 82 -12.23 -4.28 4.47
CA SER A 82 -13.61 -4.71 4.29
C SER A 82 -13.88 -6.05 4.97
N HIS A 83 -12.94 -7.01 4.89
CA HIS A 83 -13.02 -8.27 5.62
C HIS A 83 -13.05 -8.02 7.14
N TRP A 84 -12.20 -7.12 7.62
CA TRP A 84 -12.19 -6.67 9.01
C TRP A 84 -13.53 -6.09 9.48
N LEU A 85 -14.06 -5.11 8.74
CA LEU A 85 -15.35 -4.47 9.04
C LEU A 85 -16.49 -5.48 9.04
N SER A 86 -16.47 -6.44 8.12
CA SER A 86 -17.47 -7.51 8.05
C SER A 86 -17.45 -8.41 9.30
N PHE A 87 -16.27 -8.69 9.84
CA PHE A 87 -16.11 -9.47 11.06
C PHE A 87 -16.69 -8.72 12.29
N PHE A 88 -16.39 -7.43 12.41
CA PHE A 88 -16.99 -6.58 13.46
C PHE A 88 -18.50 -6.53 13.37
N ARG A 89 -19.04 -6.36 12.15
CA ARG A 89 -20.49 -6.31 11.93
C ARG A 89 -21.18 -7.63 12.30
N ARG A 90 -20.50 -8.76 12.13
CA ARG A 90 -20.99 -10.10 12.54
C ARG A 90 -20.93 -10.32 14.04
N SER A 91 -20.03 -9.66 14.75
CA SER A 91 -19.90 -9.75 16.21
C SER A 91 -20.94 -8.90 16.97
N ASN A 92 -21.59 -7.94 16.30
CA ASN A 92 -22.57 -7.02 16.89
C ASN A 92 -24.03 -7.45 16.63
N ARG A 93 -24.24 -8.65 16.06
CA ARG A 93 -25.53 -9.34 15.98
C ARG A 93 -25.48 -10.58 16.87
#